data_AF-A0A450YTR1-F1
#
_entry.id   AF-A0A450YTR1-F1
#
_cell.length_a   1.000
_cell.length_b   1.000
_cell.length_c   1.000
_cell.angle_alpha   90.00
_cell.angle_beta   90.00
_cell.angle_gamma   90.00
#
_symmetry.space_group_name_H-M   'P 1'
#
loop_
_entity.id
_entity.type
_entity.pdbx_description
1 polymer ?
#
loop_
_entity_poly.entity_id
_entity_poly.type
_entity_poly.pdbx_seq_one_letter_code
_entity_poly.pdbx_strand_id
1 'polypeptide(L)' 'MSVGLIGEVLAPGFEYRDNAMADPDGFKALFPELWREISPYVQDADA' A
#
# COMPACT_ATOMS: atom_id res chain seq x y z
N MET A 1 -1.32 -18.15 16.76
CA MET A 1 -1.63 -17.50 15.47
C MET A 1 -2.83 -16.60 15.72
N SER A 2 -2.64 -15.29 15.62
CA SER A 2 -3.69 -14.30 15.89
C SER A 2 -4.25 -13.81 14.56
N VAL A 3 -5.57 -13.67 14.47
CA VAL A 3 -6.26 -13.17 13.28
C VAL A 3 -6.89 -11.81 13.58
N GLY A 4 -6.82 -10.90 12.61
CA GLY A 4 -7.50 -9.60 12.66
C GLY A 4 -8.64 -9.56 11.65
N LEU A 5 -9.81 -9.11 12.09
CA LEU A 5 -10.96 -8.83 11.22
C LEU A 5 -11.24 -7.33 11.26
N ILE A 6 -11.30 -6.71 10.09
CA ILE A 6 -11.57 -5.28 9.92
C ILE A 6 -12.78 -5.13 9.00
N GLY A 7 -13.69 -4.22 9.36
CA GLY A 7 -14.75 -3.74 8.47
C GLY A 7 -14.43 -2.30 8.05
N GLU A 8 -14.52 -2.02 6.76
CA GLU A 8 -14.22 -0.71 6.18
C GLU A 8 -15.42 -0.19 5.38
N VAL A 9 -15.72 1.10 5.49
CA VAL A 9 -16.78 1.80 4.74
C VAL A 9 -16.20 3.11 4.21
N LEU A 10 -16.39 3.38 2.92
CA LEU A 10 -15.94 4.59 2.26
C LEU A 10 -17.13 5.40 1.70
N ALA A 11 -17.03 6.73 1.80
CA ALA A 11 -18.01 7.67 1.24
C ALA A 11 -17.30 8.89 0.59
N PRO A 12 -17.52 9.19 -0.71
CA PRO A 12 -18.33 8.43 -1.66
C PRO A 12 -17.80 7.00 -1.84
N GLY A 13 -18.64 6.11 -2.39
CA GLY A 13 -18.31 4.69 -2.48
C GLY A 13 -16.97 4.44 -3.16
N PHE A 14 -16.32 3.33 -2.82
CA PHE A 14 -15.05 2.95 -3.43
C PHE A 14 -15.17 2.87 -4.96
N GLU A 15 -14.28 3.57 -5.64
CA GLU A 15 -14.13 3.50 -7.09
C GLU A 15 -12.69 3.14 -7.44
N TYR A 16 -12.50 2.05 -8.20
CA TYR A 16 -11.17 1.52 -8.49
C TYR A 16 -10.27 2.55 -9.19
N ARG A 17 -10.85 3.38 -10.05
CA ARG A 17 -10.14 4.42 -10.79
C ARG A 17 -9.57 5.53 -9.91
N ASP A 18 -10.15 5.72 -8.73
CA ASP A 18 -9.71 6.74 -7.78
C ASP A 18 -8.60 6.20 -6.86
N ASN A 19 -8.28 4.91 -6.96
CA ASN A 19 -7.33 4.21 -6.10
C ASN A 19 -6.20 3.62 -6.93
N ALA A 20 -5.15 4.42 -7.13
CA ALA A 20 -3.95 3.97 -7.82
C ALA A 20 -3.11 3.04 -6.92
N MET A 21 -2.67 1.92 -7.48
CA MET A 21 -1.65 1.08 -6.84
C MET A 21 -0.33 1.85 -6.81
N ALA A 22 0.34 1.82 -5.67
CA ALA A 22 1.63 2.47 -5.49
C ALA A 22 2.72 1.79 -6.34
N ASP A 23 3.55 2.60 -7.00
CA ASP A 23 4.78 2.15 -7.63
C ASP A 23 5.93 2.10 -6.60
N PRO A 24 6.57 0.93 -6.39
CA PRO A 24 7.66 0.77 -5.42
C PRO A 24 8.80 1.78 -5.58
N ASP A 25 9.26 1.99 -6.81
CA ASP A 25 10.38 2.88 -7.10
C ASP A 25 10.01 4.34 -6.84
N GLY A 26 8.80 4.74 -7.23
CA GLY A 26 8.23 6.04 -6.89
C GLY A 26 8.18 6.29 -5.38
N PHE A 27 7.71 5.32 -4.59
CA PHE A 27 7.65 5.47 -3.12
C PHE A 27 9.03 5.54 -2.47
N LYS A 28 9.99 4.75 -2.96
CA LYS A 28 11.38 4.80 -2.51
C LYS A 28 12.02 6.17 -2.77
N ALA A 29 11.72 6.77 -3.92
CA ALA A 29 12.23 8.10 -4.27
C ALA A 29 11.59 9.21 -3.42
N LEU A 30 10.30 9.11 -3.08
CA LEU A 30 9.59 10.10 -2.27
C LEU A 30 9.94 10.03 -0.78
N PHE A 31 10.20 8.83 -0.26
CA PHE A 31 10.41 8.59 1.17
C PHE A 31 11.68 7.77 1.44
N PRO A 32 12.87 8.23 1.01
CA PRO A 32 14.10 7.45 1.11
C PRO A 32 14.47 7.08 2.55
N GLU A 33 14.24 8.00 3.51
CA GLU A 33 14.54 7.78 4.93
C GLU A 33 13.61 6.75 5.59
N LEU A 34 12.38 6.63 5.09
CA LEU A 34 11.39 5.67 5.59
C LEU A 34 11.45 4.33 4.84
N TRP A 35 12.20 4.25 3.75
CA TRP A 35 12.22 3.07 2.88
C TRP A 35 12.55 1.79 3.65
N ARG A 36 13.50 1.87 4.59
CA ARG A 36 13.89 0.73 5.44
C ARG A 36 12.72 0.15 6.25
N GLU A 37 11.76 0.96 6.61
CA GLU A 37 10.60 0.55 7.42
C GLU A 37 9.44 0.05 6.55
N ILE A 38 9.25 0.64 5.37
CA ILE A 38 8.12 0.31 4.49
C ILE A 38 8.42 -0.83 3.51
N SER A 39 9.67 -1.04 3.11
CA SER A 39 10.05 -2.05 2.12
C SER A 39 9.56 -3.47 2.42
N PRO A 40 9.45 -3.94 3.69
CA PRO A 40 8.91 -5.28 3.98
C PRO A 40 7.42 -5.45 3.62
N TYR A 41 6.68 -4.36 3.42
CA TYR A 41 5.25 -4.36 3.10
C TYR A 41 4.98 -4.10 1.61
N VAL A 42 6.01 -3.83 0.82
CA VAL A 42 5.90 -3.64 -0.62
C VAL A 42 5.92 -5.02 -1.30
N GLN A 43 4.92 -5.31 -2.11
CA GLN A 43 4.90 -6.52 -2.93
C GLN A 43 5.74 -6.28 -4.19
N ASP A 44 6.75 -7.12 -4.44
CA ASP A 44 7.42 -7.16 -5.73
C ASP A 44 6.43 -7.73 -6.76
N ALA A 45 6.19 -6.99 -7.83
CA ALA A 45 5.23 -7.36 -8.87
C ALA A 45 5.70 -8.55 -9.75
N ASP A 46 6.94 -9.02 -9.57
CA ASP A 46 7.61 -10.05 -10.38
C ASP A 46 7.77 -11.42 -9.67
N ALA A 47 7.03 -11.65 -8.57
CA ALA A 47 7.04 -12.93 -7.83
C ALA A 47 5.95 -13.92 -8.28
#